data_AF-A0A1H4A795-F1
#
_entry.id   AF-A0A1H4A795-F1
#
_cell.length_a   1.000
_cell.length_b   1.000
_cell.length_c   1.000
_cell.angle_alpha   90.00
_cell.angle_beta   90.00
_cell.angle_gamma   90.00
#
_symmetry.space_group_name_H-M   'P 1'
#
loop_
_entity.id
_entity.type
_entity.pdbx_description
1 polymer ?
#
loop_
_entity_poly.entity_id
_entity_poly.type
_entity_poly.pdbx_seq_one_letter_code
_entity_poly.pdbx_strand_id
1 'polypeptide(L)'
;MKKLTMMIAALAMAMTMQAQTKFHDVEANEAKGAVKSISMTMMGMPRNTTFTQDGKMQQDGLTDVKYDENGYIQSAKMSMQGQEADVKFAWEDGKLVKQTINAMGQEIVQAFVYDENGLVKTQKMNMMGQDVEIPLTDYKFDDKGNWISRKMSMMGQEMEITRTITYYE
;
A
#
# COMPACT_ATOMS: atom_id res chain seq x y z
N MET A 1 1.64 -13.29 -51.48
CA MET A 1 0.90 -12.88 -50.26
C MET A 1 1.52 -13.47 -48.99
N LYS A 2 2.80 -13.15 -48.69
CA LYS A 2 3.52 -13.68 -47.50
C LYS A 2 4.37 -12.62 -46.77
N LYS A 3 4.19 -11.33 -47.10
CA LYS A 3 5.01 -10.24 -46.55
C LYS A 3 4.23 -9.23 -45.71
N LEU A 4 2.91 -9.39 -45.55
CA LEU A 4 2.07 -8.43 -44.82
C LEU A 4 1.82 -8.82 -43.34
N THR A 5 2.06 -10.09 -42.98
CA THR A 5 1.80 -10.59 -41.62
C THR A 5 2.93 -10.36 -40.63
N MET A 6 4.09 -9.86 -41.06
CA MET A 6 5.26 -9.67 -40.20
C MET A 6 5.40 -8.24 -39.63
N MET A 7 4.56 -7.28 -40.05
CA MET A 7 4.62 -5.90 -39.57
C MET A 7 3.65 -5.59 -38.41
N ILE A 8 2.68 -6.47 -38.13
CA ILE A 8 1.72 -6.25 -37.02
C ILE A 8 2.29 -6.71 -35.68
N ALA A 9 3.26 -7.64 -35.68
CA ALA A 9 3.87 -8.14 -34.45
C ALA A 9 4.82 -7.13 -33.76
N ALA A 10 5.29 -6.09 -34.48
CA ALA A 10 6.20 -5.09 -33.92
C ALA A 10 5.48 -3.91 -33.26
N LEU A 11 4.21 -3.63 -33.60
CA LEU A 11 3.46 -2.51 -33.00
C LEU A 11 2.84 -2.84 -31.64
N ALA A 12 2.66 -4.12 -31.30
CA ALA A 12 2.08 -4.52 -30.01
C ALA A 12 3.09 -4.50 -28.84
N MET A 13 4.40 -4.48 -29.12
CA MET A 13 5.44 -4.43 -28.07
C MET A 13 5.78 -2.99 -27.61
N ALA A 14 5.21 -1.97 -28.24
CA ALA A 14 5.44 -0.56 -27.88
C ALA A 14 4.42 -0.02 -26.86
N MET A 15 3.39 -0.79 -26.50
CA MET A 15 2.42 -0.37 -25.50
C MET A 15 2.81 -0.92 -24.13
N THR A 16 3.18 0.02 -23.27
CA THR A 16 3.38 -0.10 -21.82
C THR A 16 4.64 -0.82 -21.33
N MET A 17 5.82 -0.36 -21.77
CA MET A 17 6.88 -0.12 -20.78
C MET A 17 6.48 1.10 -19.92
N GLN A 18 5.38 0.98 -19.18
CA GLN A 18 5.29 1.74 -17.94
C GLN A 18 6.47 1.22 -17.15
N ALA A 19 7.45 2.07 -16.86
CA ALA A 19 8.62 1.69 -16.08
C ALA A 19 8.10 0.97 -14.83
N GLN A 20 8.24 -0.36 -14.81
CA GLN A 20 7.85 -1.14 -13.67
C GLN A 20 8.68 -0.59 -12.52
N THR A 21 8.02 -0.07 -11.50
CA THR A 21 8.72 0.53 -10.36
C THR A 21 9.63 -0.53 -9.78
N LYS A 22 10.86 -0.14 -9.44
CA LYS A 22 11.82 -1.06 -8.84
C LYS A 22 11.33 -1.52 -7.47
N PHE A 23 10.61 -0.64 -6.77
CA PHE A 23 10.05 -0.89 -5.46
C PHE A 23 8.53 -0.89 -5.51
N HIS A 24 7.93 -1.74 -4.68
CA HIS A 24 6.49 -1.98 -4.63
C HIS A 24 5.80 -1.28 -3.43
N ASP A 25 6.41 -0.20 -2.92
CA ASP A 25 5.88 0.45 -1.72
C ASP A 25 4.63 1.30 -2.03
N VAL A 26 4.43 1.71 -3.28
CA VAL A 26 3.19 2.36 -3.72
C VAL A 26 2.01 1.38 -3.59
N GLU A 27 2.22 0.13 -4.02
CA GLU A 27 1.27 -0.97 -3.89
C GLU A 27 1.07 -1.37 -2.42
N ALA A 28 2.12 -1.32 -1.60
CA ALA A 28 2.01 -1.51 -0.14
C ALA A 28 1.04 -0.51 0.52
N ASN A 29 0.86 0.65 -0.11
CA ASN A 29 -0.06 1.70 0.32
C ASN A 29 -1.38 1.70 -0.47
N GLU A 30 -1.76 0.57 -1.09
CA GLU A 30 -3.01 0.41 -1.85
C GLU A 30 -3.18 1.50 -2.92
N ALA A 31 -2.10 1.85 -3.61
CA ALA A 31 -2.10 2.80 -4.72
C ALA A 31 -1.37 2.21 -5.94
N LYS A 32 -1.55 2.85 -7.10
CA LYS A 32 -0.93 2.48 -8.37
C LYS A 32 -0.54 3.71 -9.19
N GLY A 33 0.40 3.52 -10.11
CA GLY A 33 0.90 4.55 -11.01
C GLY A 33 2.02 5.39 -10.39
N ALA A 34 2.39 6.49 -11.06
CA ALA A 34 3.50 7.35 -10.68
C ALA A 34 3.14 8.26 -9.49
N VAL A 35 2.92 7.67 -8.32
CA VAL A 35 2.57 8.38 -7.09
C VAL A 35 3.82 9.05 -6.53
N LYS A 36 3.71 10.35 -6.21
CA LYS A 36 4.76 11.15 -5.55
C LYS A 36 4.54 11.20 -4.05
N SER A 37 3.30 11.33 -3.60
CA SER A 37 2.98 11.34 -2.17
C SER A 37 1.54 10.94 -1.88
N ILE A 38 1.32 10.35 -0.70
CA ILE A 38 0.01 10.12 -0.10
C ILE A 38 -0.01 10.83 1.26
N SER A 39 -1.03 11.65 1.49
CA SER A 39 -1.27 12.33 2.77
C SER A 39 -2.65 11.97 3.28
N MET A 40 -2.76 11.60 4.56
CA MET A 40 -4.03 11.28 5.20
C MET A 40 -3.99 11.60 6.70
N THR A 41 -5.15 11.74 7.32
CA THR A 41 -5.26 11.80 8.77
C THR A 41 -5.90 10.52 9.26
N MET A 42 -5.18 9.77 10.10
CA MET A 42 -5.68 8.53 10.70
C MET A 42 -5.78 8.73 12.20
N MET A 43 -7.00 8.63 12.77
CA MET A 43 -7.25 8.84 14.20
C MET A 43 -6.70 10.18 14.72
N GLY A 44 -6.82 11.25 13.94
CA GLY A 44 -6.32 12.59 14.28
C GLY A 44 -4.80 12.78 14.11
N MET A 45 -4.07 11.75 13.70
CA MET A 45 -2.63 11.83 13.42
C MET A 45 -2.38 11.95 11.92
N PRO A 46 -1.68 13.01 11.46
CA PRO A 46 -1.31 13.13 10.05
C PRO A 46 -0.26 12.07 9.71
N ARG A 47 -0.45 11.42 8.56
CA ARG A 47 0.51 10.49 7.96
C ARG A 47 0.81 10.98 6.55
N ASN A 48 2.08 11.34 6.35
CA ASN A 48 2.60 11.78 5.06
C ASN A 48 3.64 10.78 4.58
N THR A 49 3.37 10.17 3.44
CA THR A 49 4.26 9.21 2.81
C THR A 49 4.64 9.78 1.45
N THR A 50 5.95 9.92 1.19
CA THR A 50 6.46 10.28 -0.12
C THR A 50 7.09 9.07 -0.78
N PHE A 51 7.11 9.06 -2.10
CA PHE A 51 7.73 7.99 -2.88
C PHE A 51 8.74 8.60 -3.82
N THR A 52 9.86 7.92 -4.05
CA THR A 52 10.77 8.24 -5.14
C THR A 52 10.17 7.77 -6.47
N GLN A 53 10.72 8.25 -7.59
CA GLN A 53 10.24 7.86 -8.94
C GLN A 53 10.35 6.35 -9.21
N ASP A 54 11.29 5.65 -8.55
CA ASP A 54 11.42 4.20 -8.63
C ASP A 54 10.52 3.44 -7.65
N GLY A 55 9.63 4.13 -6.94
CA GLY A 55 8.57 3.57 -6.10
C GLY A 55 8.92 3.38 -4.63
N LYS A 56 10.10 3.82 -4.19
CA LYS A 56 10.58 3.60 -2.82
C LYS A 56 9.91 4.56 -1.84
N MET A 57 9.37 4.04 -0.76
CA MET A 57 8.72 4.81 0.29
C MET A 57 9.72 5.55 1.16
N GLN A 58 9.35 6.78 1.48
CA GLN A 58 9.97 7.66 2.46
C GLN A 58 8.87 8.18 3.38
N GLN A 59 9.01 7.92 4.68
CA GLN A 59 8.05 8.35 5.68
C GLN A 59 8.83 8.74 6.93
N ASP A 60 8.40 9.80 7.62
CA ASP A 60 9.00 10.17 8.90
C ASP A 60 8.88 9.03 9.91
N GLY A 61 9.96 8.82 10.67
CA GLY A 61 10.09 7.70 11.60
C GLY A 61 10.31 6.32 10.97
N LEU A 62 10.35 6.17 9.63
CA LEU A 62 10.65 4.89 8.97
C LEU A 62 12.16 4.77 8.68
N THR A 63 12.82 3.78 9.29
CA THR A 63 14.26 3.55 9.16
C THR A 63 14.58 2.07 8.90
N ASP A 64 15.85 1.75 8.64
CA ASP A 64 16.36 0.38 8.44
C ASP A 64 15.53 -0.50 7.49
N VAL A 65 15.02 0.11 6.42
CA VAL A 65 14.14 -0.56 5.46
C VAL A 65 14.93 -1.58 4.64
N LYS A 66 14.45 -2.83 4.63
CA LYS A 66 15.02 -3.96 3.88
C LYS A 66 14.03 -4.45 2.86
N TYR A 67 14.54 -4.79 1.69
CA TYR A 67 13.78 -5.26 0.54
C TYR A 67 14.30 -6.62 0.11
N ASP A 68 13.45 -7.41 -0.55
CA ASP A 68 13.90 -8.57 -1.32
C ASP A 68 14.46 -8.16 -2.69
N GLU A 69 14.86 -9.16 -3.48
CA GLU A 69 15.41 -8.96 -4.83
C GLU A 69 14.40 -8.39 -5.83
N ASN A 70 13.10 -8.55 -5.57
CA ASN A 70 12.01 -8.07 -6.40
C ASN A 70 11.51 -6.68 -5.95
N GLY A 71 12.13 -6.09 -4.92
CA GLY A 71 11.81 -4.75 -4.44
C GLY A 71 10.58 -4.67 -3.54
N TYR A 72 10.10 -5.80 -3.01
CA TYR A 72 9.10 -5.80 -1.95
C TYR A 72 9.77 -5.52 -0.60
N ILE A 73 9.25 -4.56 0.14
CA ILE A 73 9.67 -4.31 1.52
C ILE A 73 9.39 -5.57 2.37
N GLN A 74 10.41 -6.05 3.07
CA GLN A 74 10.35 -7.24 3.93
C GLN A 74 10.32 -6.84 5.41
N SER A 75 11.06 -5.80 5.77
CA SER A 75 11.09 -5.27 7.13
C SER A 75 11.52 -3.82 7.18
N ALA A 76 11.13 -3.12 8.23
CA ALA A 76 11.62 -1.79 8.57
C ALA A 76 11.56 -1.59 10.08
N LYS A 77 12.09 -0.46 10.53
CA LYS A 77 11.80 0.08 11.85
C LYS A 77 10.91 1.29 11.71
N MET A 78 9.98 1.45 12.65
CA MET A 78 9.10 2.60 12.69
C MET A 78 9.14 3.27 14.07
N SER A 79 9.19 4.59 14.11
CA SER A 79 9.01 5.37 15.33
C SER A 79 7.52 5.51 15.64
N MET A 80 7.08 4.98 16.76
CA MET A 80 5.73 5.10 17.30
C MET A 80 5.81 5.74 18.69
N GLN A 81 5.26 6.94 18.83
CA GLN A 81 5.24 7.70 20.10
C GLN A 81 6.64 7.85 20.74
N GLY A 82 7.68 8.04 19.92
CA GLY A 82 9.06 8.20 20.38
C GLY A 82 9.77 6.89 20.71
N GLN A 83 9.15 5.74 20.44
CA GLN A 83 9.76 4.42 20.59
C GLN A 83 9.90 3.72 19.24
N GLU A 84 10.96 2.94 19.12
CA GLU A 84 11.21 2.14 17.92
C GLU A 84 10.42 0.84 17.97
N ALA A 85 9.79 0.50 16.85
CA ALA A 85 9.07 -0.75 16.65
C ALA A 85 9.60 -1.45 15.40
N ASP A 86 9.82 -2.76 15.50
CA ASP A 86 10.17 -3.59 14.35
C ASP A 86 8.92 -3.93 13.56
N VAL A 87 8.97 -3.75 12.24
CA VAL A 87 7.88 -4.05 11.33
C VAL A 87 8.31 -5.09 10.33
N LYS A 88 7.49 -6.12 10.13
CA LYS A 88 7.65 -7.12 9.08
C LYS A 88 6.45 -7.10 8.16
N PHE A 89 6.70 -7.32 6.88
CA PHE A 89 5.72 -7.30 5.81
C PHE A 89 5.71 -8.66 5.11
N ALA A 90 4.52 -9.15 4.78
CA ALA A 90 4.35 -10.40 4.05
C ALA A 90 3.41 -10.18 2.87
N TRP A 91 3.81 -10.77 1.75
CA TRP A 91 3.26 -10.52 0.43
C TRP A 91 2.76 -11.80 -0.20
N GLU A 92 1.62 -11.72 -0.90
CA GLU A 92 1.07 -12.80 -1.74
C GLU A 92 0.57 -12.17 -3.04
N ASP A 93 0.94 -12.77 -4.18
CA ASP A 93 0.52 -12.30 -5.52
C ASP A 93 0.71 -10.79 -5.74
N GLY A 94 1.84 -10.24 -5.25
CA GLY A 94 2.19 -8.83 -5.36
C GLY A 94 1.38 -7.88 -4.46
N LYS A 95 0.60 -8.40 -3.52
CA LYS A 95 -0.20 -7.62 -2.56
C LYS A 95 0.30 -7.84 -1.13
N LEU A 96 0.29 -6.79 -0.33
CA LEU A 96 0.63 -6.86 1.09
C LEU A 96 -0.52 -7.53 1.85
N VAL A 97 -0.35 -8.78 2.27
CA VAL A 97 -1.41 -9.53 2.96
C VAL A 97 -1.30 -9.46 4.47
N LYS A 98 -0.10 -9.16 5.01
CA LYS A 98 0.12 -9.11 6.45
C LYS A 98 1.25 -8.15 6.83
N GLN A 99 1.02 -7.41 7.90
CA GLN A 99 2.02 -6.60 8.59
C GLN A 99 2.09 -7.04 10.06
N THR A 100 3.29 -7.21 10.59
CA THR A 100 3.51 -7.53 12.00
C THR A 100 4.38 -6.44 12.61
N ILE A 101 3.86 -5.77 13.64
CA ILE A 101 4.53 -4.70 14.35
C ILE A 101 4.87 -5.21 15.74
N ASN A 102 6.14 -5.22 16.11
CA ASN A 102 6.59 -5.54 17.45
C ASN A 102 7.02 -4.25 18.14
N ALA A 103 6.18 -3.78 19.07
CA ALA A 103 6.39 -2.54 19.81
C ALA A 103 6.25 -2.84 21.30
N MET A 104 7.22 -2.40 22.12
CA MET A 104 7.16 -2.56 23.59
C MET A 104 6.97 -4.02 24.08
N GLY A 105 7.44 -5.01 23.32
CA GLY A 105 7.22 -6.42 23.63
C GLY A 105 5.80 -6.92 23.36
N GLN A 106 4.98 -6.11 22.71
CA GLN A 106 3.66 -6.50 22.20
C GLN A 106 3.72 -6.70 20.69
N GLU A 107 3.19 -7.82 20.23
CA GLU A 107 3.00 -8.09 18.81
C GLU A 107 1.61 -7.62 18.38
N ILE A 108 1.56 -6.75 17.38
CA ILE A 108 0.35 -6.32 16.70
C ILE A 108 0.40 -6.89 15.29
N VAL A 109 -0.59 -7.72 14.94
CA VAL A 109 -0.70 -8.30 13.61
C VAL A 109 -1.85 -7.65 12.88
N GLN A 110 -1.58 -7.14 11.68
CA GLN A 110 -2.59 -6.67 10.74
C GLN A 110 -2.59 -7.58 9.52
N ALA A 111 -3.74 -8.10 9.13
CA ALA A 111 -3.93 -8.88 7.91
C ALA A 111 -4.94 -8.19 6.99
N PHE A 112 -4.66 -8.18 5.69
CA PHE A 112 -5.45 -7.48 4.68
C PHE A 112 -6.15 -8.50 3.79
N VAL A 113 -7.48 -8.41 3.75
CA VAL A 113 -8.31 -9.26 2.91
C VAL A 113 -8.79 -8.43 1.73
N TYR A 114 -8.49 -8.91 0.53
CA TYR A 114 -8.83 -8.22 -0.71
C TYR A 114 -10.14 -8.73 -1.32
N ASP A 115 -10.82 -7.88 -2.07
CA ASP A 115 -11.93 -8.24 -2.94
C ASP A 115 -11.45 -8.64 -4.35
N GLU A 116 -12.40 -8.98 -5.22
CA GLU A 116 -12.13 -9.35 -6.62
C GLU A 116 -11.52 -8.22 -7.46
N ASN A 117 -11.71 -6.97 -7.05
CA ASN A 117 -11.14 -5.79 -7.70
C ASN A 117 -9.75 -5.44 -7.15
N GLY A 118 -9.26 -6.21 -6.17
CA GLY A 118 -7.96 -5.98 -5.53
C GLY A 118 -7.94 -4.84 -4.52
N LEU A 119 -9.09 -4.44 -3.98
CA LEU A 119 -9.22 -3.49 -2.89
C LEU A 119 -9.29 -4.22 -1.55
N VAL A 120 -8.75 -3.63 -0.48
CA VAL A 120 -8.89 -4.22 0.85
C VAL A 120 -10.34 -4.09 1.31
N LYS A 121 -11.08 -5.19 1.38
CA LYS A 121 -12.47 -5.19 1.90
C LYS A 121 -12.52 -5.32 3.43
N THR A 122 -11.49 -5.91 4.03
CA THR A 122 -11.43 -6.15 5.47
C THR A 122 -9.99 -6.11 5.95
N GLN A 123 -9.75 -5.36 7.02
CA GLN A 123 -8.51 -5.41 7.78
C GLN A 123 -8.77 -6.18 9.07
N LYS A 124 -8.03 -7.26 9.31
CA LYS A 124 -8.08 -8.02 10.56
C LYS A 124 -6.91 -7.59 11.43
N MET A 125 -7.16 -7.27 12.69
CA MET A 125 -6.13 -6.88 13.63
C MET A 125 -6.19 -7.78 14.85
N ASN A 126 -5.05 -8.33 15.26
CA ASN A 126 -4.89 -8.88 16.61
C ASN A 126 -4.30 -7.79 17.49
N MET A 127 -5.09 -7.29 18.44
CA MET A 127 -4.65 -6.33 19.44
C MET A 127 -4.76 -6.98 20.82
N MET A 128 -3.62 -7.22 21.47
CA MET A 128 -3.56 -7.79 22.81
C MET A 128 -4.32 -9.13 22.95
N GLY A 129 -4.28 -9.97 21.91
CA GLY A 129 -4.97 -11.27 21.90
C GLY A 129 -6.45 -11.22 21.53
N GLN A 130 -7.00 -10.04 21.21
CA GLN A 130 -8.34 -9.91 20.65
C GLN A 130 -8.28 -9.70 19.14
N ASP A 131 -8.98 -10.55 18.40
CA ASP A 131 -9.15 -10.40 16.97
C ASP A 131 -10.30 -9.41 16.68
N VAL A 132 -9.98 -8.37 15.93
CA VAL A 132 -10.91 -7.34 15.48
C VAL A 132 -10.94 -7.36 13.96
N GLU A 133 -12.14 -7.43 13.37
CA GLU A 133 -12.33 -7.27 11.94
C GLU A 133 -12.88 -5.87 11.66
N ILE A 134 -12.20 -5.14 10.78
CA ILE A 134 -12.57 -3.79 10.35
C ILE A 134 -12.97 -3.88 8.88
N PRO A 135 -14.28 -3.91 8.56
CA PRO A 135 -14.73 -3.82 7.18
C PRO A 135 -14.46 -2.42 6.63
N LEU A 136 -14.11 -2.37 5.34
CA LEU A 136 -13.91 -1.12 4.60
C LEU A 136 -14.87 -1.06 3.41
N THR A 137 -15.58 0.06 3.29
CA THR A 137 -16.70 0.24 2.36
C THR A 137 -16.73 1.65 1.76
N ASP A 138 -17.72 1.93 0.90
CA ASP A 138 -18.00 3.27 0.36
C ASP A 138 -16.80 3.96 -0.29
N TYR A 139 -16.05 3.20 -1.08
CA TYR A 139 -14.87 3.68 -1.77
C TYR A 139 -15.20 4.78 -2.81
N LYS A 140 -14.44 5.88 -2.75
CA LYS A 140 -14.38 6.92 -3.80
C LYS A 140 -12.99 6.95 -4.39
N PHE A 141 -12.89 7.20 -5.69
CA PHE A 141 -11.64 7.14 -6.45
C PHE A 141 -11.32 8.46 -7.13
N ASP A 142 -10.03 8.71 -7.38
CA ASP A 142 -9.59 9.73 -8.31
C ASP A 142 -9.64 9.23 -9.77
N ASP A 143 -9.23 10.09 -10.69
CA ASP A 143 -9.20 9.84 -12.14
C ASP A 143 -8.18 8.76 -12.55
N LYS A 144 -7.19 8.46 -11.69
CA LYS A 144 -6.21 7.39 -11.87
C LYS A 144 -6.67 6.07 -11.26
N GLY A 145 -7.88 6.04 -10.70
CA GLY A 145 -8.49 4.84 -10.11
C GLY A 145 -7.85 4.43 -8.79
N ASN A 146 -7.23 5.37 -8.08
CA ASN A 146 -6.78 5.18 -6.70
C ASN A 146 -7.86 5.67 -5.75
N TRP A 147 -8.14 4.93 -4.68
CA TRP A 147 -9.12 5.40 -3.71
C TRP A 147 -8.63 6.67 -3.01
N ILE A 148 -9.52 7.61 -2.72
CA ILE A 148 -9.25 8.87 -2.02
C ILE A 148 -10.16 9.05 -0.81
N SER A 149 -11.24 8.28 -0.72
CA SER A 149 -12.06 8.14 0.48
C SER A 149 -12.59 6.72 0.61
N ARG A 150 -12.74 6.24 1.84
CA ARG A 150 -13.43 5.01 2.20
C ARG A 150 -13.98 5.13 3.62
N LYS A 151 -15.00 4.35 3.95
CA LYS A 151 -15.43 4.18 5.34
C LYS A 151 -14.75 2.98 5.97
N MET A 152 -14.46 3.09 7.26
CA MET A 152 -14.09 1.98 8.12
C MET A 152 -15.12 1.86 9.25
N SER A 153 -15.49 0.64 9.63
CA SER A 153 -16.29 0.39 10.83
C SER A 153 -15.43 -0.27 11.90
N MET A 154 -15.29 0.38 13.04
CA MET A 154 -14.51 -0.13 14.17
C MET A 154 -15.34 -0.03 15.43
N MET A 155 -15.58 -1.17 16.10
CA MET A 155 -16.38 -1.26 17.33
C MET A 155 -17.77 -0.59 17.21
N GLY A 156 -18.42 -0.73 16.04
CA GLY A 156 -19.74 -0.15 15.77
C GLY A 156 -19.74 1.34 15.46
N GLN A 157 -18.57 1.99 15.40
CA GLN A 157 -18.43 3.36 14.93
C GLN A 157 -17.94 3.39 13.49
N GLU A 158 -18.65 4.12 12.64
CA GLU A 158 -18.22 4.39 11.28
C GLU A 158 -17.36 5.65 11.23
N MET A 159 -16.24 5.60 10.50
CA MET A 159 -15.36 6.73 10.26
C MET A 159 -15.03 6.79 8.77
N GLU A 160 -15.08 8.00 8.19
CA GLU A 160 -14.57 8.23 6.83
C GLU A 160 -13.07 8.53 6.91
N ILE A 161 -12.28 7.75 6.17
CA ILE A 161 -10.85 7.99 5.95
C ILE A 161 -10.71 8.63 4.58
N THR A 162 -10.10 9.81 4.54
CA THR A 162 -9.74 10.50 3.30
C THR A 162 -8.22 10.55 3.14
N ARG A 163 -7.76 10.47 1.89
CA ARG A 163 -6.37 10.69 1.53
C ARG A 163 -6.25 11.56 0.29
N THR A 164 -5.21 12.37 0.26
CA THR A 164 -4.80 13.16 -0.91
C THR A 164 -3.61 12.47 -1.56
N ILE A 165 -3.67 12.26 -2.88
CA ILE A 165 -2.59 11.66 -3.65
C ILE A 165 -2.04 12.70 -4.62
N THR A 166 -0.73 12.90 -4.58
CA THR A 166 0.01 13.71 -5.55
C THR A 166 0.78 12.76 -6.45
N TYR A 167 0.81 13.05 -7.75
CA TYR A 167 1.50 12.25 -8.74
C TYR A 167 2.71 12.98 -9.29
N TYR A 168 3.64 12.23 -9.86
CA TYR A 168 4.62 12.79 -10.79
C TYR A 168 3.93 13.19 -12.10
N GLU A 169 4.41 14.28 -12.70
CA GLU A 169 4.05 14.74 -14.04
C GLU A 169 4.71 13.87 -15.11
#